data_AF-A0AAU7S2L9-F1
#
_entry.id   AF-A0AAU7S2L9-F1
#
_cell.length_a   1.000
_cell.length_b   1.000
_cell.length_c   1.000
_cell.angle_alpha   90.00
_cell.angle_beta   90.00
_cell.angle_gamma   90.00
#
_symmetry.space_group_name_H-M   'P 1'
#
loop_
_entity.id
_entity.type
_entity.pdbx_description
1 polymer ?
#
loop_
_entity_poly.entity_id
_entity_poly.type
_entity_poly.pdbx_seq_one_letter_code
_entity_poly.pdbx_strand_id
1 'polypeptide(L)'
;MFDRLVLPFRRLVLRRFVKAHPPSRQVSRATRELVAAYEGILPDSLLQLWRRKGLGFYGDRQLALIDPRLWQAVLNRWIVSPPDEVRRIPIALTPFGVLLYYRKLTATDEDVVFIDPVSKKTSDLAWSLDEFFNRFLCDGQSLESLISPALARSAREECGALSSGEVYEIDQMLFSMQMLRIAKVDAFEMHRRLRDAVDPPRPTAEKPTTVADALPVEHRSTFEDIADGKYLAGLYLSSYSDWHRLLALRPDGRYSLLFWRIHYRTLERVGVRFYTGTYQVSRNAEGDEIVALDIVLRADSSGGDDNDDRLVVMYSGGTSFLLRVNELGDIATAIGGWDEMGRSEYYFRRVTLNETFAEEPNDGRPAPPFADLPRALQALVHVEPLRPTITHVEDPNLNEEDNGEGTVMCTLDLGEEDGLRFNMPLYSPPDTGRDLKGWIWKMAPHACEVGVEYRRGEDGAIEHGPAVGDILTTRSPVVR
;
A
#
# COMPACT_ATOMS: atom_id res chain seq x y z
N MET A 1 -60.71 -43.59 -7.11
CA MET A 1 -59.41 -44.27 -7.19
C MET A 1 -58.39 -43.22 -7.61
N PHE A 2 -57.78 -42.53 -6.65
CA PHE A 2 -56.72 -41.55 -6.90
C PHE A 2 -55.56 -41.89 -5.97
N ASP A 3 -54.53 -42.50 -6.54
CA ASP A 3 -53.27 -42.79 -5.86
C ASP A 3 -52.55 -41.47 -5.59
N ARG A 4 -52.49 -41.10 -4.31
CA ARG A 4 -51.53 -40.12 -3.80
C ARG A 4 -50.17 -40.80 -3.76
N LEU A 5 -49.39 -40.62 -4.83
CA LEU A 5 -47.95 -40.88 -4.84
C LEU A 5 -47.27 -39.97 -3.82
N VAL A 6 -47.01 -40.51 -2.63
CA VAL A 6 -46.08 -39.94 -1.66
C VAL A 6 -44.68 -40.07 -2.25
N LEU A 7 -44.14 -38.97 -2.79
CA LEU A 7 -42.73 -38.89 -3.15
C LEU A 7 -41.88 -39.19 -1.90
N PRO A 8 -40.98 -40.19 -1.91
CA PRO A 8 -40.16 -40.51 -0.75
C PRO A 8 -39.29 -39.29 -0.40
N PHE A 9 -39.28 -38.90 0.88
CA PHE A 9 -38.39 -37.87 1.43
C PHE A 9 -36.92 -38.30 1.25
N ARG A 10 -36.35 -38.14 0.04
CA ARG A 10 -34.94 -38.42 -0.23
C ARG A 10 -34.09 -37.53 0.69
N ARG A 11 -33.23 -38.15 1.50
CA ARG A 11 -32.29 -37.42 2.39
C ARG A 11 -31.40 -36.49 1.55
N LEU A 12 -31.08 -35.31 2.10
CA LEU A 12 -30.16 -34.38 1.44
C LEU A 12 -28.76 -35.01 1.35
N VAL A 13 -28.15 -35.01 0.17
CA VAL A 13 -26.79 -35.56 -0.03
C VAL A 13 -25.77 -34.77 0.78
N LEU A 14 -25.85 -33.43 0.74
CA LEU A 14 -25.00 -32.51 1.51
C LEU A 14 -25.48 -32.29 2.96
N ARG A 15 -26.07 -33.31 3.59
CA ARG A 15 -26.60 -33.20 4.97
C ARG A 15 -25.54 -32.89 6.02
N ARG A 16 -24.30 -33.37 5.84
CA ARG A 16 -23.22 -33.19 6.81
C ARG A 16 -22.81 -31.72 6.82
N PHE A 17 -22.62 -31.14 5.63
CA PHE A 17 -22.44 -29.71 5.45
C PHE A 17 -23.53 -28.89 6.16
N VAL A 18 -24.81 -29.14 5.86
CA VAL A 18 -25.91 -28.36 6.45
C VAL A 18 -26.00 -28.50 7.97
N LYS A 19 -25.58 -29.65 8.53
CA LYS A 19 -25.54 -29.86 9.97
C LYS A 19 -24.39 -29.09 10.62
N ALA A 20 -23.22 -29.08 9.99
CA ALA A 20 -22.05 -28.36 10.47
C ALA A 20 -22.20 -26.83 10.30
N HIS A 21 -22.82 -26.42 9.21
CA HIS A 21 -23.00 -25.02 8.79
C HIS A 21 -24.48 -24.77 8.49
N PRO A 22 -25.31 -24.47 9.50
CA PRO A 22 -26.72 -24.22 9.26
C PRO A 22 -26.93 -22.95 8.41
N PRO A 23 -27.97 -22.91 7.55
CA PRO A 23 -28.30 -21.71 6.79
C PRO A 23 -28.73 -20.57 7.72
N SER A 24 -28.22 -19.37 7.46
CA SER A 24 -28.63 -18.15 8.15
C SER A 24 -30.05 -17.72 7.76
N ARG A 25 -30.59 -16.73 8.48
CA ARG A 25 -31.88 -16.10 8.15
C ARG A 25 -31.86 -15.33 6.82
N GLN A 26 -30.67 -14.97 6.32
CA GLN A 26 -30.51 -14.24 5.06
C GLN A 26 -30.51 -15.18 3.84
N VAL A 27 -30.60 -16.51 4.05
CA VAL A 27 -30.65 -17.47 2.95
C VAL A 27 -32.00 -17.39 2.24
N SER A 28 -31.97 -17.21 0.93
CA SER A 28 -33.13 -17.18 0.05
C SER A 28 -33.18 -18.42 -0.84
N ARG A 29 -34.37 -18.98 -1.06
CA ARG A 29 -34.49 -20.16 -1.94
C ARG A 29 -34.10 -19.80 -3.37
N ALA A 30 -33.32 -20.68 -4.00
CA ALA A 30 -33.02 -20.55 -5.41
C ALA A 30 -34.31 -20.67 -6.24
N THR A 31 -34.44 -19.82 -7.27
CA THR A 31 -35.59 -19.88 -8.18
C THR A 31 -35.52 -21.14 -9.05
N ARG A 32 -36.66 -21.57 -9.59
CA ARG A 32 -36.70 -22.75 -10.47
C ARG A 32 -35.86 -22.53 -11.73
N GLU A 33 -35.89 -21.30 -12.25
CA GLU A 33 -35.15 -20.88 -13.43
C GLU A 33 -33.64 -20.96 -13.19
N LEU A 34 -33.17 -20.51 -12.01
CA LEU A 34 -31.77 -20.64 -11.65
C LEU A 34 -31.34 -22.10 -11.58
N VAL A 35 -32.13 -22.94 -10.91
CA VAL A 35 -31.77 -24.35 -10.76
C VAL A 35 -31.76 -25.08 -12.11
N ALA A 36 -32.77 -24.85 -12.95
CA ALA A 36 -32.86 -25.43 -14.29
C ALA A 36 -31.68 -25.00 -15.19
N ALA A 37 -31.19 -23.76 -15.07
CA ALA A 37 -30.06 -23.26 -15.84
C ALA A 37 -28.73 -23.99 -15.57
N TYR A 38 -28.63 -24.73 -14.47
CA TYR A 38 -27.43 -25.49 -14.08
C TYR A 38 -27.67 -27.01 -13.97
N GLU A 39 -28.86 -27.51 -14.32
CA GLU A 39 -29.10 -28.95 -14.42
C GLU A 39 -28.19 -29.59 -15.49
N GLY A 40 -27.56 -30.72 -15.13
CA GLY A 40 -26.57 -31.37 -16.00
C GLY A 40 -25.23 -30.64 -16.11
N ILE A 41 -25.07 -29.47 -15.49
CA ILE A 41 -23.84 -28.67 -15.48
C ILE A 41 -23.17 -28.72 -14.10
N LEU A 42 -23.95 -28.51 -13.04
CA LEU A 42 -23.50 -28.66 -11.66
C LEU A 42 -23.97 -30.01 -11.09
N PRO A 43 -23.22 -30.60 -10.13
CA PRO A 43 -23.66 -31.79 -9.41
C PRO A 43 -25.04 -31.64 -8.78
N ASP A 44 -25.87 -32.68 -8.92
CA ASP A 44 -27.25 -32.72 -8.41
C ASP A 44 -27.34 -32.46 -6.90
N SER A 45 -26.29 -32.79 -6.15
CA SER A 45 -26.17 -32.57 -4.72
C SER A 45 -26.22 -31.08 -4.36
N LEU A 46 -25.53 -30.22 -5.12
CA LEU A 46 -25.56 -28.77 -4.95
C LEU A 46 -26.92 -28.20 -5.37
N LEU A 47 -27.46 -28.63 -6.50
CA LEU A 47 -28.78 -28.19 -6.97
C LEU A 47 -29.88 -28.59 -5.97
N GLN A 48 -29.77 -29.78 -5.36
CA GLN A 48 -30.67 -30.21 -4.29
C GLN A 48 -30.56 -29.31 -3.04
N LEU A 49 -29.34 -28.89 -2.68
CA LEU A 49 -29.11 -27.94 -1.59
C LEU A 49 -29.75 -26.58 -1.90
N TRP A 50 -29.55 -26.03 -3.11
CA TRP A 50 -30.16 -24.77 -3.55
C TRP A 50 -31.69 -24.82 -3.53
N ARG A 51 -32.31 -25.90 -4.03
CA ARG A 51 -33.78 -26.08 -4.02
C ARG A 51 -34.35 -26.12 -2.60
N ARG A 52 -33.64 -26.74 -1.65
CA ARG A 52 -34.17 -27.03 -0.31
C ARG A 52 -33.82 -25.99 0.74
N LYS A 53 -32.61 -25.44 0.66
CA LYS A 53 -32.04 -24.53 1.66
C LYS A 53 -31.85 -23.13 1.08
N GLY A 54 -31.25 -23.02 -0.11
CA GLY A 54 -31.12 -21.75 -0.82
C GLY A 54 -29.70 -21.22 -0.92
N LEU A 55 -29.57 -19.96 -1.36
CA LEU A 55 -28.35 -19.19 -1.50
C LEU A 55 -28.24 -18.12 -0.40
N GLY A 56 -27.03 -17.79 0.03
CA GLY A 56 -26.75 -16.91 1.16
C GLY A 56 -25.78 -17.53 2.16
N PHE A 57 -25.69 -16.96 3.36
CA PHE A 57 -24.69 -17.37 4.36
C PHE A 57 -25.03 -18.68 5.09
N TYR A 58 -24.02 -19.53 5.26
CA TYR A 58 -24.04 -20.78 6.01
C TYR A 58 -22.98 -20.77 7.12
N GLY A 59 -23.36 -21.23 8.32
CA GLY A 59 -22.49 -21.35 9.48
C GLY A 59 -22.05 -20.01 10.08
N ASP A 60 -21.33 -20.08 11.21
CA ASP A 60 -20.87 -18.89 11.93
C ASP A 60 -19.74 -18.14 11.23
N ARG A 61 -19.04 -18.79 10.31
CA ARG A 61 -18.00 -18.19 9.45
C ARG A 61 -18.57 -17.48 8.22
N GLN A 62 -19.90 -17.36 8.11
CA GLN A 62 -20.59 -16.66 7.01
C GLN A 62 -20.08 -17.02 5.60
N LEU A 63 -19.93 -18.32 5.30
CA LEU A 63 -19.66 -18.79 3.93
C LEU A 63 -20.90 -18.55 3.07
N ALA A 64 -20.79 -17.77 2.00
CA ALA A 64 -21.92 -17.44 1.13
C ALA A 64 -22.01 -18.40 -0.06
N LEU A 65 -23.14 -19.07 -0.24
CA LEU A 65 -23.50 -19.66 -1.54
C LEU A 65 -24.07 -18.57 -2.44
N ILE A 66 -23.56 -18.45 -3.65
CA ILE A 66 -23.82 -17.33 -4.56
C ILE A 66 -24.55 -17.78 -5.82
N ASP A 67 -25.24 -16.84 -6.47
CA ASP A 67 -25.80 -17.05 -7.82
C ASP A 67 -24.66 -16.95 -8.84
N PRO A 68 -24.31 -18.05 -9.56
CA PRO A 68 -23.18 -18.01 -10.46
C PRO A 68 -23.37 -17.03 -11.63
N ARG A 69 -24.62 -16.70 -12.00
CA ARG A 69 -24.90 -15.77 -13.12
C ARG A 69 -24.40 -14.37 -12.85
N LEU A 70 -24.45 -13.93 -11.59
CA LEU A 70 -23.97 -12.60 -11.17
C LEU A 70 -22.45 -12.56 -11.08
N TRP A 71 -21.83 -13.68 -10.72
CA TRP A 71 -20.40 -13.78 -10.43
C TRP A 71 -19.55 -14.29 -11.59
N GLN A 72 -20.16 -14.79 -12.67
CA GLN A 72 -19.44 -15.34 -13.81
C GLN A 72 -18.51 -14.31 -14.46
N ALA A 73 -18.98 -13.06 -14.63
CA ALA A 73 -18.17 -11.99 -15.20
C ALA A 73 -16.95 -11.66 -14.33
N VAL A 74 -17.12 -11.67 -13.00
CA VAL A 74 -16.02 -11.47 -12.05
C VAL A 74 -14.99 -12.58 -12.19
N LEU A 75 -15.41 -13.85 -12.17
CA LEU A 75 -14.51 -14.99 -12.33
C LEU A 75 -13.74 -14.96 -13.66
N ASN A 76 -14.45 -14.69 -14.77
CA ASN A 76 -13.84 -14.60 -16.10
C ASN A 76 -12.83 -13.47 -16.19
N ARG A 77 -13.04 -12.38 -15.44
CA ARG A 77 -12.11 -11.25 -15.43
C ARG A 77 -10.81 -11.62 -14.73
N TRP A 78 -10.88 -12.41 -13.65
CA TRP A 78 -9.71 -12.88 -12.91
C TRP A 78 -8.95 -13.98 -13.64
N ILE A 79 -9.65 -14.89 -14.33
CA ILE A 79 -9.04 -16.01 -15.03
C ILE A 79 -9.34 -15.89 -16.52
N VAL A 80 -8.40 -15.28 -17.25
CA VAL A 80 -8.48 -15.15 -18.71
C VAL A 80 -8.07 -16.48 -19.33
N SER A 81 -9.03 -17.14 -19.98
CA SER A 81 -8.84 -18.47 -20.55
C SER A 81 -9.24 -18.55 -22.02
N PRO A 82 -8.56 -19.38 -22.82
CA PRO A 82 -8.96 -19.63 -24.20
C PRO A 82 -10.38 -20.22 -24.29
N PRO A 83 -11.07 -20.06 -25.44
CA PRO A 83 -12.46 -20.50 -25.64
C PRO A 83 -12.72 -22.00 -25.43
N ASP A 84 -11.70 -22.84 -25.59
CA ASP A 84 -11.80 -24.31 -25.50
C ASP A 84 -11.52 -24.85 -24.09
N GLU A 85 -11.35 -23.98 -23.09
CA GLU A 85 -11.00 -24.39 -21.74
C GLU A 85 -12.21 -24.84 -20.90
N VAL A 86 -11.92 -25.65 -19.88
CA VAL A 86 -12.91 -26.20 -18.94
C VAL A 86 -13.80 -25.10 -18.36
N ARG A 87 -15.12 -25.27 -18.49
CA ARG A 87 -16.12 -24.35 -17.94
C ARG A 87 -15.96 -24.23 -16.41
N ARG A 88 -15.81 -22.99 -15.94
CA ARG A 88 -15.66 -22.66 -14.51
C ARG A 88 -16.92 -21.96 -14.01
N ILE A 89 -17.42 -22.39 -12.85
CA ILE A 89 -18.70 -21.91 -12.34
C ILE A 89 -18.50 -21.43 -10.90
N PRO A 90 -18.64 -20.13 -10.61
CA PRO A 90 -18.51 -19.62 -9.24
C PRO A 90 -19.69 -20.12 -8.40
N ILE A 91 -19.40 -20.77 -7.27
CA ILE A 91 -20.42 -21.44 -6.44
C ILE A 91 -20.51 -20.87 -5.02
N ALA A 92 -19.43 -20.28 -4.51
CA ALA A 92 -19.42 -19.71 -3.17
C ALA A 92 -18.39 -18.58 -3.01
N LEU A 93 -18.59 -17.77 -1.97
CA LEU A 93 -17.70 -16.69 -1.56
C LEU A 93 -17.41 -16.81 -0.06
N THR A 94 -16.16 -16.68 0.33
CA THR A 94 -15.76 -16.57 1.75
C THR A 94 -16.11 -15.18 2.29
N PRO A 95 -16.17 -14.98 3.63
CA PRO A 95 -16.38 -13.65 4.20
C PRO A 95 -15.28 -12.63 3.86
N PHE A 96 -14.14 -13.04 3.29
CA PHE A 96 -13.02 -12.17 2.91
C PHE A 96 -12.86 -12.04 1.39
N GLY A 97 -13.88 -12.38 0.61
CA GLY A 97 -13.85 -12.21 -0.86
C GLY A 97 -13.07 -13.27 -1.64
N VAL A 98 -12.59 -14.35 -1.00
CA VAL A 98 -12.08 -15.51 -1.75
C VAL A 98 -13.23 -16.17 -2.51
N LEU A 99 -13.10 -16.27 -3.84
CA LEU A 99 -14.11 -16.81 -4.73
C LEU A 99 -13.86 -18.30 -4.99
N LEU A 100 -14.87 -19.12 -4.77
CA LEU A 100 -14.83 -20.57 -4.91
C LEU A 100 -15.60 -20.97 -6.16
N TYR A 101 -14.98 -21.78 -7.01
CA TYR A 101 -15.59 -22.21 -8.26
C TYR A 101 -15.41 -23.70 -8.51
N TYR A 102 -16.38 -24.25 -9.23
CA TYR A 102 -16.41 -25.63 -9.67
C TYR A 102 -15.92 -25.75 -11.11
N ARG A 103 -15.23 -26.86 -11.41
CA ARG A 103 -14.89 -27.26 -12.78
C ARG A 103 -15.34 -28.68 -13.06
N LYS A 104 -15.89 -28.92 -14.25
CA LYS A 104 -16.07 -30.26 -14.80
C LYS A 104 -14.92 -30.55 -15.76
N LEU A 105 -13.88 -31.25 -15.30
CA LEU A 105 -12.65 -31.47 -16.05
C LEU A 105 -12.86 -32.46 -17.19
N THR A 106 -13.57 -33.55 -16.92
CA THR A 106 -13.93 -34.59 -17.88
C THR A 106 -15.37 -35.05 -17.63
N ALA A 107 -15.85 -36.09 -18.34
CA ALA A 107 -17.16 -36.68 -18.06
C ALA A 107 -17.28 -37.21 -16.61
N THR A 108 -16.18 -37.69 -16.04
CA THR A 108 -16.13 -38.29 -14.70
C THR A 108 -15.46 -37.37 -13.68
N ASP A 109 -14.47 -36.59 -14.09
CA ASP A 109 -13.60 -35.84 -13.18
C ASP A 109 -14.09 -34.40 -13.03
N GLU A 110 -13.98 -33.90 -11.81
CA GLU A 110 -14.39 -32.56 -11.41
C GLU A 110 -13.52 -32.10 -10.24
N ASP A 111 -13.53 -30.80 -9.96
CA ASP A 111 -12.90 -30.26 -8.76
C ASP A 111 -13.59 -28.97 -8.29
N VAL A 112 -13.20 -28.56 -7.08
CA VAL A 112 -13.50 -27.25 -6.51
C VAL A 112 -12.18 -26.54 -6.23
N VAL A 113 -12.10 -25.29 -6.66
CA VAL A 113 -10.88 -24.46 -6.63
C VAL A 113 -11.24 -23.12 -6.02
N PHE A 114 -10.25 -22.44 -5.44
CA PHE A 114 -10.39 -21.05 -5.03
C PHE A 114 -9.52 -20.11 -5.85
N ILE A 115 -9.94 -18.85 -5.90
CA ILE A 115 -9.07 -17.72 -6.20
C ILE A 115 -9.20 -16.69 -5.08
N ASP A 116 -8.06 -16.33 -4.51
CA ASP A 116 -7.95 -15.25 -3.55
C ASP A 116 -7.53 -13.96 -4.29
N PRO A 117 -8.42 -12.97 -4.43
CA PRO A 117 -8.11 -11.73 -5.14
C PRO A 117 -7.09 -10.84 -4.41
N VAL A 118 -6.90 -11.04 -3.10
CA VAL A 118 -5.98 -10.26 -2.26
C VAL A 118 -4.56 -10.82 -2.41
N SER A 119 -4.39 -12.12 -2.13
CA SER A 119 -3.07 -12.77 -2.23
C SER A 119 -2.70 -13.21 -3.65
N LYS A 120 -3.64 -13.13 -4.61
CA LYS A 120 -3.50 -13.58 -6.01
C LYS A 120 -3.18 -15.07 -6.14
N LYS A 121 -3.52 -15.86 -5.12
CA LYS A 121 -3.30 -17.31 -5.10
C LYS A 121 -4.50 -18.08 -5.62
N THR A 122 -4.24 -19.23 -6.20
CA THR A 122 -5.24 -20.22 -6.58
C THR A 122 -4.70 -21.62 -6.35
N SER A 123 -5.55 -22.54 -5.90
CA SER A 123 -5.22 -23.96 -5.72
C SER A 123 -6.52 -24.77 -5.61
N ASP A 124 -6.45 -26.04 -5.98
CA ASP A 124 -7.50 -27.03 -5.78
C ASP A 124 -7.77 -27.27 -4.29
N LEU A 125 -9.05 -27.43 -3.95
CA LEU A 125 -9.52 -27.70 -2.59
C LEU A 125 -9.99 -29.14 -2.43
N ALA A 126 -10.66 -29.68 -3.45
CA ALA A 126 -11.14 -31.06 -3.47
C ALA A 126 -11.41 -31.53 -4.89
N TRP A 127 -11.32 -32.85 -5.11
CA TRP A 127 -11.53 -33.52 -6.40
C TRP A 127 -12.99 -33.97 -6.62
N SER A 128 -13.92 -33.49 -5.79
CA SER A 128 -15.35 -33.55 -6.06
C SER A 128 -16.13 -32.52 -5.26
N LEU A 129 -17.28 -32.11 -5.77
CA LEU A 129 -18.14 -31.17 -5.05
C LEU A 129 -18.66 -31.76 -3.74
N ASP A 130 -19.00 -33.05 -3.73
CA ASP A 130 -19.53 -33.72 -2.55
C ASP A 130 -18.48 -33.85 -1.46
N GLU A 131 -17.22 -34.14 -1.81
CA GLU A 131 -16.10 -34.12 -0.88
C GLU A 131 -15.85 -32.72 -0.35
N PHE A 132 -15.86 -31.70 -1.22
CA PHE A 132 -15.68 -30.31 -0.80
C PHE A 132 -16.69 -29.93 0.30
N PHE A 133 -17.99 -30.16 0.07
CA PHE A 133 -19.02 -29.77 1.03
C PHE A 133 -19.05 -30.66 2.28
N ASN A 134 -19.01 -31.98 2.14
CA ASN A 134 -19.21 -32.89 3.27
C ASN A 134 -17.91 -33.25 4.02
N ARG A 135 -16.73 -33.03 3.44
CA ARG A 135 -15.44 -33.31 4.06
C ARG A 135 -14.64 -32.04 4.26
N PHE A 136 -14.21 -31.35 3.20
CA PHE A 136 -13.31 -30.19 3.30
C PHE A 136 -13.91 -29.08 4.19
N LEU A 137 -15.12 -28.61 3.87
CA LEU A 137 -15.78 -27.57 4.66
C LEU A 137 -16.19 -28.04 6.06
N CYS A 138 -16.25 -29.36 6.31
CA CYS A 138 -16.64 -29.91 7.61
C CYS A 138 -15.44 -30.30 8.48
N ASP A 139 -14.22 -30.17 7.96
CA ASP A 139 -12.97 -30.40 8.67
C ASP A 139 -12.41 -29.08 9.20
N GLY A 140 -12.02 -29.05 10.47
CA GLY A 140 -11.60 -27.82 11.14
C GLY A 140 -10.36 -27.20 10.49
N GLN A 141 -9.30 -28.00 10.30
CA GLN A 141 -8.03 -27.52 9.76
C GLN A 141 -8.17 -27.06 8.31
N SER A 142 -8.91 -27.83 7.50
CA SER A 142 -9.16 -27.51 6.10
C SER A 142 -10.00 -26.24 5.93
N LEU A 143 -11.02 -26.03 6.78
CA LEU A 143 -11.79 -24.79 6.73
C LEU A 143 -10.99 -23.59 7.26
N GLU A 144 -10.07 -23.78 8.21
CA GLU A 144 -9.21 -22.73 8.75
C GLU A 144 -8.19 -22.21 7.75
N SER A 145 -7.67 -23.06 6.85
CA SER A 145 -6.78 -22.61 5.78
C SER A 145 -7.49 -21.70 4.77
N LEU A 146 -8.81 -21.81 4.66
CA LEU A 146 -9.63 -20.98 3.78
C LEU A 146 -10.25 -19.77 4.49
N ILE A 147 -10.66 -19.92 5.74
CA ILE A 147 -11.29 -18.89 6.56
C ILE A 147 -10.70 -18.93 7.96
N SER A 148 -9.77 -18.02 8.23
CA SER A 148 -9.16 -17.89 9.56
C SER A 148 -10.23 -17.61 10.63
N PRO A 149 -10.32 -18.44 11.69
CA PRO A 149 -11.35 -18.32 12.72
C PRO A 149 -11.10 -17.12 13.63
N ALA A 150 -9.83 -16.79 13.87
CA ALA A 150 -9.44 -15.60 14.63
C ALA A 150 -9.84 -14.34 13.88
N LEU A 151 -9.49 -14.27 12.58
CA LEU A 151 -9.77 -13.11 11.75
C LEU A 151 -11.28 -12.90 11.54
N ALA A 152 -12.04 -13.97 11.29
CA ALA A 152 -13.49 -13.90 11.15
C ALA A 152 -14.17 -13.43 12.45
N ARG A 153 -13.61 -13.79 13.61
CA ARG A 153 -14.10 -13.32 14.91
C ARG A 153 -13.82 -11.83 15.09
N SER A 154 -12.57 -11.39 14.89
CA SER A 154 -12.17 -9.98 14.98
C SER A 154 -13.01 -9.10 14.04
N ALA A 155 -13.16 -9.50 12.78
CA ALA A 155 -13.97 -8.78 11.79
C ALA A 155 -15.43 -8.60 12.24
N ARG A 156 -16.00 -9.63 12.84
CA ARG A 156 -17.38 -9.61 13.32
C ARG A 156 -17.54 -8.78 14.60
N GLU A 157 -16.55 -8.78 15.48
CA GLU A 157 -16.52 -7.95 16.68
C GLU A 157 -16.39 -6.46 16.32
N GLU A 158 -15.55 -6.14 15.33
CA GLU A 158 -15.27 -4.76 14.89
C GLU A 158 -16.39 -4.18 14.01
N CYS A 159 -16.89 -4.93 13.02
CA CYS A 159 -17.79 -4.41 12.00
C CYS A 159 -19.22 -4.97 12.05
N GLY A 160 -19.49 -5.92 12.95
CA GLY A 160 -20.74 -6.67 12.98
C GLY A 160 -20.85 -7.71 11.86
N ALA A 161 -21.97 -8.45 11.82
CA ALA A 161 -22.20 -9.49 10.81
C ALA A 161 -22.39 -8.91 9.40
N LEU A 162 -21.96 -9.68 8.38
CA LEU A 162 -22.16 -9.33 6.97
C LEU A 162 -23.63 -9.41 6.54
N SER A 163 -24.02 -8.48 5.68
CA SER A 163 -25.27 -8.48 4.90
C SER A 163 -25.03 -9.13 3.53
N SER A 164 -26.10 -9.48 2.83
CA SER A 164 -26.00 -10.05 1.47
C SER A 164 -25.19 -9.14 0.54
N GLY A 165 -24.15 -9.70 -0.10
CA GLY A 165 -23.26 -8.97 -1.02
C GLY A 165 -22.07 -8.30 -0.35
N GLU A 166 -22.00 -8.28 0.99
CA GLU A 166 -20.87 -7.71 1.72
C GLU A 166 -19.78 -8.75 1.99
N VAL A 167 -18.54 -8.28 2.08
CA VAL A 167 -17.36 -9.00 2.58
C VAL A 167 -16.58 -8.10 3.53
N TYR A 168 -15.73 -8.70 4.35
CA TYR A 168 -14.73 -8.00 5.13
C TYR A 168 -13.47 -7.79 4.28
N GLU A 169 -13.03 -6.54 4.19
CA GLU A 169 -11.75 -6.17 3.61
C GLU A 169 -10.77 -5.78 4.73
N ILE A 170 -9.54 -6.27 4.60
CA ILE A 170 -8.44 -5.98 5.52
C ILE A 170 -7.44 -5.09 4.80
N ASP A 171 -7.10 -3.97 5.44
CA ASP A 171 -6.03 -3.09 4.98
C ASP A 171 -4.69 -3.82 5.02
N GLN A 172 -4.18 -4.24 3.86
CA GLN A 172 -2.95 -5.03 3.77
C GLN A 172 -1.72 -4.27 4.25
N MET A 173 -1.70 -2.94 4.10
CA MET A 173 -0.55 -2.10 4.45
C MET A 173 -0.42 -1.99 5.96
N LEU A 174 -1.56 -1.77 6.65
CA LEU A 174 -1.60 -1.80 8.11
C LEU A 174 -1.37 -3.22 8.64
N PHE A 175 -1.93 -4.24 7.97
CA PHE A 175 -1.77 -5.63 8.39
C PHE A 175 -0.29 -6.07 8.37
N SER A 176 0.49 -5.65 7.38
CA SER A 176 1.94 -5.89 7.35
C SER A 176 2.70 -5.16 8.45
N MET A 177 2.16 -4.04 8.96
CA MET A 177 2.67 -3.30 10.11
C MET A 177 2.11 -3.81 11.46
N GLN A 178 1.54 -5.02 11.47
CA GLN A 178 0.89 -5.64 12.64
C GLN A 178 -0.30 -4.84 13.22
N MET A 179 -0.87 -3.93 12.43
CA MET A 179 -2.08 -3.18 12.76
C MET A 179 -3.28 -3.75 11.99
N LEU A 180 -4.37 -4.05 12.69
CA LEU A 180 -5.57 -4.60 12.06
C LEU A 180 -6.60 -3.49 11.83
N ARG A 181 -6.96 -3.26 10.56
CA ARG A 181 -8.09 -2.42 10.17
C ARG A 181 -9.01 -3.22 9.26
N ILE A 182 -10.28 -3.35 9.66
CA ILE A 182 -11.26 -4.13 8.92
C ILE A 182 -12.43 -3.22 8.53
N ALA A 183 -12.91 -3.37 7.31
CA ALA A 183 -14.11 -2.69 6.84
C ALA A 183 -15.08 -3.68 6.18
N LYS A 184 -16.38 -3.40 6.25
CA LYS A 184 -17.37 -4.05 5.37
C LYS A 184 -17.42 -3.29 4.05
N VAL A 185 -17.30 -4.02 2.96
CA VAL A 185 -17.35 -3.46 1.61
C VAL A 185 -18.27 -4.30 0.73
N ASP A 186 -18.75 -3.71 -0.35
CA ASP A 186 -19.43 -4.46 -1.41
C ASP A 186 -18.43 -5.40 -2.10
N ALA A 187 -18.81 -6.67 -2.24
CA ALA A 187 -17.90 -7.67 -2.75
C ALA A 187 -17.59 -7.50 -4.25
N PHE A 188 -18.55 -7.02 -5.05
CA PHE A 188 -18.29 -6.74 -6.47
C PHE A 188 -17.31 -5.59 -6.62
N GLU A 189 -17.49 -4.52 -5.85
CA GLU A 189 -16.62 -3.35 -5.85
C GLU A 189 -15.20 -3.70 -5.40
N MET A 190 -15.06 -4.53 -4.35
CA MET A 190 -13.76 -5.06 -3.92
C MET A 190 -13.07 -5.84 -5.05
N HIS A 191 -13.74 -6.82 -5.66
CA HIS A 191 -13.14 -7.58 -6.76
C HIS A 191 -12.82 -6.71 -7.98
N ARG A 192 -13.66 -5.71 -8.27
CA ARG A 192 -13.42 -4.75 -9.36
C ARG A 192 -12.14 -3.96 -9.11
N ARG A 193 -12.03 -3.31 -7.95
CA ARG A 193 -10.84 -2.53 -7.56
C ARG A 193 -9.57 -3.37 -7.54
N LEU A 194 -9.62 -4.57 -6.94
CA LEU A 194 -8.46 -5.46 -6.88
C LEU A 194 -8.04 -5.95 -8.27
N ARG A 195 -8.99 -6.22 -9.17
CA ARG A 195 -8.65 -6.61 -10.54
C ARG A 195 -8.13 -5.43 -11.36
N ASP A 196 -8.72 -4.23 -11.22
CA ASP A 196 -8.23 -2.99 -11.83
C ASP A 196 -6.77 -2.70 -11.42
N ALA A 197 -6.39 -3.04 -10.18
CA ALA A 197 -5.02 -2.89 -9.71
C ALA A 197 -4.03 -3.87 -10.37
N VAL A 198 -4.48 -5.06 -10.78
CA VAL A 198 -3.65 -6.08 -11.45
C VAL A 198 -3.55 -5.81 -12.95
N ASP A 199 -4.69 -5.53 -13.58
CA ASP A 199 -4.82 -5.29 -15.02
C ASP A 199 -5.70 -4.05 -15.20
N PRO A 200 -5.06 -2.87 -15.23
CA PRO A 200 -5.77 -1.60 -15.32
C PRO A 200 -6.54 -1.52 -16.64
N PRO A 201 -7.59 -0.69 -16.70
CA PRO A 201 -8.07 -0.24 -17.99
C PRO A 201 -6.94 0.48 -18.75
N ARG A 202 -7.02 0.43 -20.09
CA ARG A 202 -6.12 1.22 -20.96
C ARG A 202 -6.13 2.69 -20.52
N PRO A 203 -5.03 3.44 -20.75
CA PRO A 203 -4.99 4.87 -20.44
C PRO A 203 -6.23 5.55 -21.01
N THR A 204 -7.05 6.11 -20.12
CA THR A 204 -8.23 6.90 -20.46
C THR A 204 -7.85 8.37 -20.62
N ALA A 205 -6.67 8.76 -20.11
CA ALA A 205 -6.09 10.08 -20.25
C ALA A 205 -4.72 10.03 -20.94
N GLU A 206 -4.31 11.17 -21.50
CA GLU A 206 -3.00 11.33 -22.12
C GLU A 206 -1.89 11.54 -21.06
N LYS A 207 -0.69 11.07 -21.39
CA LYS A 207 0.51 11.31 -20.57
C LYS A 207 0.81 12.82 -20.60
N PRO A 208 0.99 13.46 -19.44
CA PRO A 208 1.33 14.89 -19.42
C PRO A 208 2.65 15.14 -20.15
N THR A 209 2.68 16.20 -20.95
CA THR A 209 3.92 16.72 -21.55
C THR A 209 4.39 17.99 -20.86
N THR A 210 3.45 18.78 -20.35
CA THR A 210 3.69 20.04 -19.62
C THR A 210 3.10 19.99 -18.21
N VAL A 211 3.55 20.90 -17.33
CA VAL A 211 2.96 21.08 -15.99
C VAL A 211 1.45 21.36 -16.10
N ALA A 212 1.02 22.16 -17.08
CA ALA A 212 -0.40 22.39 -17.36
C ALA A 212 -1.16 21.09 -17.68
N ASP A 213 -0.59 20.22 -18.51
CA ASP A 213 -1.22 18.94 -18.84
C ASP A 213 -1.37 18.06 -17.61
N ALA A 214 -0.40 18.09 -16.70
CA ALA A 214 -0.38 17.28 -15.48
C ALA A 214 -1.54 17.62 -14.54
N LEU A 215 -2.01 18.86 -14.54
CA LEU A 215 -3.08 19.33 -13.65
C LEU A 215 -4.44 18.70 -13.99
N PRO A 216 -5.28 18.41 -12.96
CA PRO A 216 -6.70 18.18 -13.12
C PRO A 216 -7.35 19.33 -13.88
N VAL A 217 -8.15 19.02 -14.91
CA VAL A 217 -8.70 20.00 -15.87
C VAL A 217 -9.52 21.08 -15.16
N GLU A 218 -10.27 20.68 -14.15
CA GLU A 218 -11.14 21.53 -13.33
C GLU A 218 -10.37 22.59 -12.52
N HIS A 219 -9.06 22.42 -12.29
CA HIS A 219 -8.24 23.33 -11.50
C HIS A 219 -7.29 24.20 -12.35
N ARG A 220 -7.09 23.90 -13.64
CA ARG A 220 -6.09 24.57 -14.49
C ARG A 220 -6.19 26.09 -14.50
N SER A 221 -7.39 26.64 -14.67
CA SER A 221 -7.64 28.09 -14.70
C SER A 221 -7.21 28.82 -13.43
N THR A 222 -7.11 28.13 -12.29
CA THR A 222 -6.64 28.73 -11.04
C THR A 222 -5.15 29.09 -11.08
N PHE A 223 -4.39 28.41 -11.95
CA PHE A 223 -2.93 28.50 -12.03
C PHE A 223 -2.43 29.24 -13.29
N GLU A 224 -3.30 29.53 -14.27
CA GLU A 224 -2.94 30.15 -15.57
C GLU A 224 -2.41 31.59 -15.44
N ASP A 225 -2.97 32.38 -14.51
CA ASP A 225 -2.66 33.81 -14.35
C ASP A 225 -1.68 34.10 -13.18
N ILE A 226 -0.93 33.09 -12.73
CA ILE A 226 0.05 33.27 -11.66
C ILE A 226 1.29 33.93 -12.26
N ALA A 227 1.46 35.22 -11.97
CA ALA A 227 2.57 36.01 -12.47
C ALA A 227 3.92 35.34 -12.12
N ASP A 228 4.72 35.07 -13.15
CA ASP A 228 6.13 34.74 -12.98
C ASP A 228 6.88 36.04 -12.67
N GLY A 229 6.92 36.40 -11.39
CA GLY A 229 7.35 37.70 -10.92
C GLY A 229 8.62 37.64 -10.07
N LYS A 230 9.27 38.80 -9.90
CA LYS A 230 10.36 38.97 -8.91
C LYS A 230 9.89 38.50 -7.51
N TYR A 231 10.80 37.97 -6.70
CA TYR A 231 10.55 37.41 -5.36
C TYR A 231 9.85 36.04 -5.35
N LEU A 232 9.06 35.75 -4.30
CA LEU A 232 8.44 34.45 -4.03
C LEU A 232 7.18 34.14 -4.83
N ALA A 233 6.54 35.14 -5.45
CA ALA A 233 5.33 34.90 -6.24
C ALA A 233 5.65 34.01 -7.46
N GLY A 234 4.83 32.98 -7.67
CA GLY A 234 5.05 31.99 -8.72
C GLY A 234 4.43 30.64 -8.41
N LEU A 235 4.75 29.67 -9.26
CA LEU A 235 4.31 28.27 -9.15
C LEU A 235 5.46 27.40 -8.67
N TYR A 236 5.18 26.50 -7.74
CA TYR A 236 6.14 25.60 -7.13
C TYR A 236 5.59 24.18 -7.15
N LEU A 237 6.29 23.27 -7.83
CA LEU A 237 5.90 21.88 -7.99
C LEU A 237 6.76 21.00 -7.07
N SER A 238 6.10 20.09 -6.38
CA SER A 238 6.72 18.94 -5.71
C SER A 238 6.06 17.67 -6.25
N SER A 239 6.86 16.64 -6.51
CA SER A 239 6.41 15.36 -7.03
C SER A 239 7.11 14.26 -6.27
N TYR A 240 6.42 13.18 -5.94
CA TYR A 240 7.05 11.97 -5.39
C TYR A 240 6.25 10.75 -5.83
N SER A 241 6.91 9.83 -6.52
CA SER A 241 6.25 8.73 -7.22
C SER A 241 5.12 9.28 -8.11
N ASP A 242 3.88 8.87 -7.87
CA ASP A 242 2.70 9.31 -8.64
C ASP A 242 1.88 10.42 -7.97
N TRP A 243 2.34 10.93 -6.83
CA TRP A 243 1.74 12.06 -6.13
C TRP A 243 2.42 13.38 -6.50
N HIS A 244 1.61 14.41 -6.67
CA HIS A 244 2.05 15.73 -7.08
C HIS A 244 1.35 16.81 -6.27
N ARG A 245 2.09 17.90 -6.06
CA ARG A 245 1.64 19.09 -5.35
C ARG A 245 2.07 20.33 -6.08
N LEU A 246 1.12 21.23 -6.36
CA LEU A 246 1.39 22.52 -6.98
C LEU A 246 0.95 23.62 -6.02
N LEU A 247 1.92 24.41 -5.57
CA LEU A 247 1.72 25.59 -4.75
C LEU A 247 1.85 26.84 -5.62
N ALA A 248 0.81 27.66 -5.65
CA ALA A 248 0.86 29.01 -6.19
C ALA A 248 0.95 30.01 -5.05
N LEU A 249 1.96 30.88 -5.08
CA LEU A 249 2.07 32.03 -4.20
C LEU A 249 1.76 33.30 -4.99
N ARG A 250 0.78 34.08 -4.55
CA ARG A 250 0.37 35.33 -5.21
C ARG A 250 0.96 36.56 -4.52
N PRO A 251 1.30 37.63 -5.26
CA PRO A 251 1.88 38.85 -4.67
C PRO A 251 1.01 39.52 -3.59
N ASP A 252 -0.29 39.23 -3.56
CA ASP A 252 -1.25 39.76 -2.58
C ASP A 252 -1.32 38.95 -1.27
N GLY A 253 -0.40 38.00 -1.07
CA GLY A 253 -0.32 37.19 0.14
C GLY A 253 -1.29 36.01 0.17
N ARG A 254 -1.92 35.66 -0.95
CA ARG A 254 -2.78 34.47 -1.07
C ARG A 254 -2.04 33.28 -1.67
N TYR A 255 -2.40 32.07 -1.26
CA TYR A 255 -1.91 30.85 -1.91
C TYR A 255 -3.03 29.98 -2.47
N SER A 256 -2.65 29.09 -3.37
CA SER A 256 -3.47 27.97 -3.82
C SER A 256 -2.59 26.72 -3.85
N LEU A 257 -2.96 25.69 -3.10
CA LEU A 257 -2.20 24.45 -2.96
C LEU A 257 -3.07 23.29 -3.45
N LEU A 258 -2.62 22.63 -4.51
CA LEU A 258 -3.31 21.50 -5.12
C LEU A 258 -2.50 20.22 -4.91
N PHE A 259 -3.15 19.19 -4.39
CA PHE A 259 -2.66 17.83 -4.34
C PHE A 259 -3.42 16.99 -5.36
N TRP A 260 -2.71 16.15 -6.11
CA TRP A 260 -3.33 15.14 -6.95
C TRP A 260 -2.38 13.98 -7.18
N ARG A 261 -2.94 12.88 -7.67
CA ARG A 261 -2.19 11.72 -8.13
C ARG A 261 -2.41 11.53 -9.62
N ILE A 262 -1.36 11.26 -10.38
CA ILE A 262 -1.51 10.77 -11.76
C ILE A 262 -1.48 9.25 -11.69
N HIS A 263 -2.63 8.61 -11.87
CA HIS A 263 -2.70 7.17 -11.74
C HIS A 263 -1.75 6.51 -12.75
N TYR A 264 -0.72 5.81 -12.27
CA TYR A 264 0.41 5.29 -13.04
C TYR A 264 0.05 4.46 -14.29
N ARG A 265 -1.19 3.96 -14.36
CA ARG A 265 -1.71 3.20 -15.51
C ARG A 265 -2.77 3.91 -16.36
N THR A 266 -3.86 4.43 -15.77
CA THR A 266 -4.92 5.14 -16.52
C THR A 266 -4.53 6.56 -16.92
N LEU A 267 -3.51 7.12 -16.27
CA LEU A 267 -3.05 8.51 -16.37
C LEU A 267 -4.10 9.53 -15.90
N GLU A 268 -5.20 9.09 -15.30
CA GLU A 268 -6.21 9.99 -14.75
C GLU A 268 -5.66 10.76 -13.56
N ARG A 269 -6.15 11.99 -13.40
CA ARG A 269 -5.84 12.85 -12.25
C ARG A 269 -6.87 12.54 -11.17
N VAL A 270 -6.44 11.85 -10.12
CA VAL A 270 -7.29 11.32 -9.05
C VAL A 270 -6.80 11.76 -7.68
N GLY A 271 -7.58 11.51 -6.63
CA GLY A 271 -7.19 11.87 -5.27
C GLY A 271 -6.99 13.38 -5.07
N VAL A 272 -7.72 14.18 -5.85
CA VAL A 272 -7.57 15.63 -5.92
C VAL A 272 -8.01 16.27 -4.60
N ARG A 273 -7.14 17.07 -4.00
CA ARG A 273 -7.44 17.90 -2.83
C ARG A 273 -6.91 19.30 -3.07
N PHE A 274 -7.73 20.31 -2.78
CA PHE A 274 -7.41 21.69 -3.10
C PHE A 274 -7.61 22.60 -1.89
N TYR A 275 -6.60 23.42 -1.60
CA TYR A 275 -6.57 24.37 -0.49
C TYR A 275 -6.28 25.78 -1.00
N THR A 276 -6.85 26.77 -0.33
CA THR A 276 -6.61 28.18 -0.59
C THR A 276 -6.61 28.92 0.73
N GLY A 277 -5.78 29.94 0.85
CA GLY A 277 -5.70 30.72 2.06
C GLY A 277 -4.72 31.87 1.93
N THR A 278 -4.20 32.32 3.07
CA THR A 278 -3.19 33.37 3.14
C THR A 278 -1.84 32.81 3.59
N TYR A 279 -0.77 33.43 3.14
CA TYR A 279 0.57 33.11 3.60
C TYR A 279 1.27 34.34 4.16
N GLN A 280 2.17 34.09 5.11
CA GLN A 280 3.03 35.11 5.68
C GLN A 280 4.48 34.77 5.40
N VAL A 281 5.27 35.82 5.21
CA VAL A 281 6.71 35.72 5.05
C VAL A 281 7.37 36.32 6.29
N SER A 282 8.27 35.55 6.90
CA SER A 282 9.03 35.98 8.08
C SER A 282 10.50 35.56 7.93
N ARG A 283 11.34 35.90 8.91
CA ARG A 283 12.70 35.38 9.00
C ARG A 283 12.86 34.56 10.27
N ASN A 284 13.58 33.43 10.17
CA ASN A 284 13.97 32.65 11.34
C ASN A 284 15.15 33.33 12.08
N ALA A 285 15.60 32.71 13.17
CA ALA A 285 16.73 33.21 13.97
C ALA A 285 18.04 33.30 13.16
N GLU A 286 18.22 32.42 12.19
CA GLU A 286 19.39 32.36 11.30
C GLU A 286 19.31 33.36 10.13
N GLY A 287 18.20 34.09 10.00
CA GLY A 287 17.95 35.09 8.96
C GLY A 287 17.38 34.53 7.66
N ASP A 288 17.09 33.23 7.59
CA ASP A 288 16.44 32.59 6.44
C ASP A 288 14.98 33.03 6.32
N GLU A 289 14.53 33.20 5.09
CA GLU A 289 13.15 33.56 4.77
C GLU A 289 12.25 32.32 4.90
N ILE A 290 11.15 32.47 5.66
CA ILE A 290 10.18 31.43 5.96
C ILE A 290 8.83 31.84 5.39
N VAL A 291 8.23 30.94 4.61
CA VAL A 291 6.83 31.04 4.16
C VAL A 291 5.98 30.17 5.07
N ALA A 292 4.97 30.77 5.71
CA ALA A 292 3.99 30.08 6.52
C ALA A 292 2.60 30.16 5.87
N LEU A 293 2.01 29.00 5.52
CA LEU A 293 0.68 28.86 4.93
C LEU A 293 -0.35 28.58 6.04
N ASP A 294 -1.51 29.22 5.99
CA ASP A 294 -2.62 28.97 6.93
C ASP A 294 -3.46 27.73 6.56
N ILE A 295 -2.82 26.57 6.38
CA ILE A 295 -3.53 25.34 5.98
C ILE A 295 -4.50 24.92 7.09
N VAL A 296 -5.79 24.78 6.74
CA VAL A 296 -6.84 24.28 7.64
C VAL A 296 -7.34 22.93 7.12
N LEU A 297 -7.11 21.88 7.91
CA LEU A 297 -7.57 20.53 7.59
C LEU A 297 -9.11 20.45 7.58
N ARG A 298 -9.63 19.67 6.63
CA ARG A 298 -11.05 19.41 6.37
C ARG A 298 -11.33 17.91 6.53
N ALA A 299 -12.60 17.52 6.44
CA ALA A 299 -13.00 16.12 6.55
C ALA A 299 -12.43 15.22 5.43
N ASP A 300 -12.09 15.80 4.28
CA ASP A 300 -11.47 15.13 3.13
C ASP A 300 -9.93 15.22 3.12
N SER A 301 -9.32 15.85 4.13
CA SER A 301 -7.87 15.99 4.25
C SER A 301 -7.19 14.70 4.65
N SER A 302 -5.95 14.51 4.17
CA SER A 302 -5.02 13.57 4.77
C SER A 302 -4.42 14.19 6.05
N GLY A 303 -4.08 13.36 7.03
CA GLY A 303 -3.43 13.82 8.27
C GLY A 303 -2.03 14.40 8.07
N GLY A 304 -1.47 14.34 6.86
CA GLY A 304 -0.20 14.98 6.50
C GLY A 304 -0.34 15.99 5.36
N ASP A 305 -1.52 16.59 5.15
CA ASP A 305 -1.67 17.70 4.19
C ASP A 305 -1.20 19.05 4.76
N ASP A 306 -1.15 19.20 6.09
CA ASP A 306 -0.64 20.38 6.82
C ASP A 306 0.89 20.39 6.95
N ASN A 307 1.55 19.31 6.57
CA ASN A 307 3.00 19.16 6.47
C ASN A 307 3.69 20.22 5.59
N ASP A 308 2.95 20.88 4.69
CA ASP A 308 3.42 21.94 3.79
C ASP A 308 3.18 23.36 4.36
N ASP A 309 2.77 23.47 5.62
CA ASP A 309 2.45 24.74 6.28
C ASP A 309 3.64 25.68 6.49
N ARG A 310 4.86 25.14 6.63
CA ARG A 310 6.08 25.92 6.89
C ARG A 310 7.22 25.52 5.96
N LEU A 311 7.67 26.50 5.17
CA LEU A 311 8.67 26.31 4.13
C LEU A 311 9.83 27.30 4.28
N VAL A 312 11.07 26.84 4.14
CA VAL A 312 12.28 27.68 4.04
C VAL A 312 12.58 27.98 2.58
N VAL A 313 12.83 29.24 2.27
CA VAL A 313 13.19 29.67 0.92
C VAL A 313 14.66 29.41 0.65
N MET A 314 14.96 28.81 -0.49
CA MET A 314 16.32 28.64 -1.00
C MET A 314 16.43 29.20 -2.42
N TYR A 315 17.52 29.90 -2.71
CA TYR A 315 17.82 30.44 -4.03
C TYR A 315 19.11 29.82 -4.54
N SER A 316 19.07 29.12 -5.67
CA SER A 316 20.25 28.53 -6.28
C SER A 316 20.10 28.44 -7.80
N GLY A 317 21.19 28.65 -8.54
CA GLY A 317 21.22 28.45 -9.99
C GLY A 317 20.20 29.29 -10.78
N GLY A 318 19.79 30.46 -10.26
CA GLY A 318 18.76 31.31 -10.89
C GLY A 318 17.32 30.83 -10.72
N THR A 319 17.09 29.80 -9.89
CA THR A 319 15.76 29.33 -9.50
C THR A 319 15.56 29.45 -7.98
N SER A 320 14.33 29.24 -7.54
CA SER A 320 13.94 29.21 -6.13
C SER A 320 13.29 27.88 -5.76
N PHE A 321 13.61 27.41 -4.56
CA PHE A 321 13.01 26.24 -3.95
C PHE A 321 12.35 26.63 -2.63
N LEU A 322 11.36 25.84 -2.23
CA LEU A 322 10.70 25.93 -0.94
C LEU A 322 10.90 24.59 -0.22
N LEU A 323 11.71 24.57 0.82
CA LEU A 323 12.08 23.36 1.56
C LEU A 323 11.16 23.19 2.77
N ARG A 324 10.59 22.01 2.98
CA ARG A 324 9.73 21.76 4.16
C ARG A 324 10.57 21.83 5.43
N VAL A 325 10.16 22.65 6.40
CA VAL A 325 10.93 22.88 7.64
C VAL A 325 11.15 21.59 8.41
N ASN A 326 10.13 20.73 8.48
CA ASN A 326 10.19 19.46 9.21
C ASN A 326 11.09 18.41 8.53
N GLU A 327 11.46 18.63 7.27
CA GLU A 327 12.27 17.71 6.46
C GLU A 327 13.72 18.18 6.31
N LEU A 328 14.12 19.30 6.91
CA LEU A 328 15.49 19.82 6.77
C LEU A 328 16.56 18.84 7.27
N GLY A 329 16.26 18.04 8.29
CA GLY A 329 17.16 17.00 8.78
C GLY A 329 17.36 15.87 7.76
N ASP A 330 16.29 15.46 7.07
CA ASP A 330 16.34 14.44 6.01
C ASP A 330 17.06 14.97 4.77
N ILE A 331 16.76 16.21 4.34
CA ILE A 331 17.48 16.89 3.27
C ILE A 331 18.98 16.99 3.60
N ALA A 332 19.32 17.43 4.82
CA ALA A 332 20.71 17.53 5.24
C ALA A 332 21.45 16.18 5.23
N THR A 333 20.73 15.12 5.61
CA THR A 333 21.25 13.74 5.57
C THR A 333 21.50 13.31 4.14
N ALA A 334 20.60 13.61 3.21
CA ALA A 334 20.78 13.27 1.81
C ALA A 334 21.96 14.04 1.16
N ILE A 335 22.11 15.34 1.45
CA ILE A 335 23.21 16.15 0.95
C ILE A 335 24.54 15.63 1.51
N GLY A 336 24.61 15.39 2.82
CA GLY A 336 25.81 14.89 3.49
C GLY A 336 26.18 13.44 3.10
N GLY A 337 25.19 12.63 2.74
CA GLY A 337 25.38 11.22 2.38
C GLY A 337 25.72 11.00 0.90
N TRP A 338 24.91 11.59 0.01
CA TRP A 338 24.89 11.27 -1.42
C TRP A 338 25.05 12.48 -2.36
N ASP A 339 25.20 13.70 -1.82
CA ASP A 339 25.25 14.94 -2.62
C ASP A 339 23.95 15.19 -3.42
N GLU A 340 22.82 14.78 -2.84
CA GLU A 340 21.47 14.93 -3.37
C GLU A 340 20.57 15.71 -2.40
N MET A 341 19.51 16.34 -2.90
CA MET A 341 18.51 17.05 -2.10
C MET A 341 17.62 16.11 -1.25
N GLY A 342 17.70 14.79 -1.46
CA GLY A 342 16.80 13.81 -0.86
C GLY A 342 15.45 13.79 -1.58
N ARG A 343 14.48 13.05 -1.03
CA ARG A 343 13.20 12.81 -1.71
C ARG A 343 12.57 14.11 -2.20
N SER A 344 12.07 14.06 -3.42
CA SER A 344 11.44 15.20 -4.10
C SER A 344 10.14 15.69 -3.44
N GLU A 345 9.60 14.96 -2.47
CA GLU A 345 8.53 15.42 -1.56
C GLU A 345 9.00 16.38 -0.46
N TYR A 346 10.30 16.49 -0.20
CA TYR A 346 10.82 17.36 0.86
C TYR A 346 10.91 18.83 0.45
N TYR A 347 10.79 19.12 -0.85
CA TYR A 347 10.89 20.46 -1.38
C TYR A 347 9.96 20.68 -2.57
N PHE A 348 9.67 21.95 -2.83
CA PHE A 348 9.07 22.39 -4.07
C PHE A 348 10.09 23.14 -4.91
N ARG A 349 10.07 22.90 -6.22
CA ARG A 349 10.87 23.62 -7.20
C ARG A 349 9.99 24.60 -7.96
N ARG A 350 10.50 25.81 -8.20
CA ARG A 350 9.80 26.77 -9.07
C ARG A 350 9.66 26.23 -10.49
N VAL A 351 8.47 26.38 -11.07
CA VAL A 351 8.11 25.92 -12.42
C VAL A 351 7.25 26.94 -13.14
N THR A 352 7.07 26.76 -14.45
CA THR A 352 6.00 27.40 -15.21
C THR A 352 5.04 26.35 -15.79
N LEU A 353 3.80 26.75 -16.11
CA LEU A 353 2.81 25.82 -16.67
C LEU A 353 3.23 25.18 -18.00
N ASN A 354 3.99 25.92 -18.82
CA ASN A 354 4.47 25.46 -20.12
C ASN A 354 5.77 24.65 -20.04
N GLU A 355 6.37 24.54 -18.85
CA GLU A 355 7.58 23.75 -18.64
C GLU A 355 7.27 22.26 -18.84
N THR A 356 8.26 21.51 -19.35
CA THR A 356 8.16 20.06 -19.49
C THR A 356 7.87 19.41 -18.14
N PHE A 357 6.84 18.57 -18.10
CA PHE A 357 6.54 17.76 -16.93
C PHE A 357 7.48 16.57 -16.88
N ALA A 358 8.59 16.76 -16.18
CA ALA A 358 9.55 15.70 -15.90
C ALA A 358 9.20 15.01 -14.57
N GLU A 359 9.31 13.69 -14.56
CA GLU A 359 9.29 12.92 -13.31
C GLU A 359 10.52 13.31 -12.48
N GLU A 360 10.29 13.68 -11.22
CA GLU A 360 11.38 13.95 -10.30
C GLU A 360 12.02 12.61 -9.89
N PRO A 361 13.35 12.49 -9.82
CA PRO A 361 13.97 11.28 -9.32
C PRO A 361 13.52 10.99 -7.88
N ASN A 362 13.40 9.71 -7.53
CA ASN A 362 12.93 9.29 -6.21
C ASN A 362 13.83 9.78 -5.08
N ASP A 363 15.15 9.79 -5.31
CA ASP A 363 16.15 10.30 -4.37
C ASP A 363 16.42 11.81 -4.54
N GLY A 364 15.64 12.47 -5.41
CA GLY A 364 15.69 13.90 -5.66
C GLY A 364 16.70 14.34 -6.69
N ARG A 365 16.99 15.63 -6.67
CA ARG A 365 17.94 16.28 -7.57
C ARG A 365 19.32 16.36 -6.93
N PRO A 366 20.39 16.54 -7.72
CA PRO A 366 21.70 16.90 -7.18
C PRO A 366 21.60 18.10 -6.24
N ALA A 367 22.36 18.05 -5.14
CA ALA A 367 22.40 19.14 -4.18
C ALA A 367 22.93 20.43 -4.84
N PRO A 368 22.34 21.59 -4.55
CA PRO A 368 22.92 22.87 -4.95
C PRO A 368 24.23 23.13 -4.18
N PRO A 369 25.05 24.10 -4.64
CA PRO A 369 26.26 24.48 -3.93
C PRO A 369 25.97 24.80 -2.46
N PHE A 370 26.83 24.34 -1.55
CA PHE A 370 26.65 24.54 -0.10
C PHE A 370 26.40 26.00 0.29
N ALA A 371 27.03 26.95 -0.41
CA ALA A 371 26.87 28.38 -0.18
C ALA A 371 25.46 28.92 -0.49
N ASP A 372 24.70 28.23 -1.33
CA ASP A 372 23.34 28.58 -1.72
C ASP A 372 22.28 28.01 -0.76
N LEU A 373 22.65 27.06 0.11
CA LEU A 373 21.75 26.45 1.08
C LEU A 373 21.29 27.51 2.12
N PRO A 374 20.05 27.45 2.62
CA PRO A 374 19.64 28.26 3.77
C PRO A 374 20.51 27.98 4.99
N ARG A 375 20.72 28.97 5.86
CA ARG A 375 21.58 28.85 7.05
C ARG A 375 21.13 27.73 7.98
N ALA A 376 19.81 27.60 8.19
CA ALA A 376 19.24 26.49 8.95
C ALA A 376 19.62 25.12 8.38
N LEU A 377 19.75 24.99 7.05
CA LEU A 377 20.17 23.75 6.41
C LEU A 377 21.70 23.58 6.44
N GLN A 378 22.48 24.67 6.23
CA GLN A 378 23.94 24.65 6.37
C GLN A 378 24.37 24.16 7.76
N ALA A 379 23.66 24.58 8.81
CA ALA A 379 23.92 24.16 10.19
C ALA A 379 23.71 22.66 10.43
N LEU A 380 22.93 21.99 9.58
CA LEU A 380 22.58 20.57 9.69
C LEU A 380 23.43 19.67 8.78
N VAL A 381 24.07 20.22 7.76
CA VAL A 381 24.86 19.45 6.78
C VAL A 381 26.29 19.30 7.30
N HIS A 382 26.69 18.05 7.51
CA HIS A 382 28.04 17.68 7.89
C HIS A 382 28.96 17.73 6.67
N VAL A 383 29.64 18.85 6.47
CA VAL A 383 30.62 19.03 5.36
C VAL A 383 31.71 17.97 5.46
N GLU A 384 32.28 17.80 6.66
CA GLU A 384 33.09 16.64 7.00
C GLU A 384 32.17 15.54 7.55
N PRO A 385 32.24 14.31 7.03
CA PRO A 385 31.36 13.25 7.49
C PRO A 385 31.67 12.87 8.94
N LEU A 386 30.62 12.62 9.71
CA LEU A 386 30.77 12.09 11.06
C LEU A 386 31.32 10.67 10.98
N ARG A 387 32.16 10.32 11.96
CA ARG A 387 32.86 9.02 12.01
C ARG A 387 32.67 8.33 13.37
N PRO A 388 31.44 7.89 13.72
CA PRO A 388 31.21 7.18 14.97
C PRO A 388 31.88 5.80 14.99
N THR A 389 32.34 5.39 16.15
CA THR A 389 32.91 4.07 16.44
C THR A 389 31.89 3.20 17.16
N ILE A 390 31.79 1.93 16.76
CA ILE A 390 30.99 0.93 17.48
C ILE A 390 31.66 0.61 18.82
N THR A 391 30.96 0.86 19.92
CA THR A 391 31.44 0.59 21.29
C THR A 391 30.84 -0.69 21.88
N HIS A 392 29.67 -1.10 21.37
CA HIS A 392 28.98 -2.32 21.78
C HIS A 392 28.21 -2.92 20.61
N VAL A 393 28.12 -4.25 20.56
CA VAL A 393 27.31 -5.02 19.60
C VAL A 393 26.43 -5.94 20.43
N GLU A 394 25.11 -5.85 20.27
CA GLU A 394 24.15 -6.72 20.94
C GLU A 394 24.20 -8.15 20.36
N ASP A 395 23.60 -9.11 21.07
CA ASP A 395 23.41 -10.45 20.54
C ASP A 395 22.37 -10.43 19.40
N PRO A 396 22.63 -11.07 18.25
CA PRO A 396 21.70 -11.10 17.12
C PRO A 396 20.39 -11.83 17.50
N ASN A 397 19.24 -11.24 17.14
CA ASN A 397 17.94 -11.87 17.36
C ASN A 397 17.57 -12.80 16.18
N LEU A 398 17.79 -14.11 16.39
CA LEU A 398 17.65 -15.11 15.33
C LEU A 398 16.21 -15.34 14.87
N ASN A 399 15.23 -14.91 15.67
CA ASN A 399 13.82 -15.05 15.31
C ASN A 399 13.38 -14.00 14.29
N GLU A 400 14.20 -12.95 14.07
CA GLU A 400 13.95 -11.85 13.15
C GLU A 400 14.82 -11.94 11.88
N GLU A 401 15.65 -12.98 11.75
CA GLU A 401 16.43 -13.25 10.54
C GLU A 401 15.54 -13.77 9.40
N ASP A 402 15.82 -13.34 8.16
CA ASP A 402 15.22 -13.88 6.94
C ASP A 402 16.32 -14.41 6.01
N ASN A 403 16.31 -15.71 5.74
CA ASN A 403 17.31 -16.40 4.89
C ASN A 403 18.78 -16.13 5.28
N GLY A 404 19.06 -15.97 6.58
CA GLY A 404 20.41 -15.72 7.10
C GLY A 404 20.87 -14.26 6.97
N GLU A 405 19.97 -13.36 6.56
CA GLU A 405 20.16 -11.91 6.64
C GLU A 405 19.41 -11.38 7.86
N GLY A 406 20.04 -10.45 8.58
CA GLY A 406 19.45 -9.86 9.76
C GLY A 406 20.05 -8.50 10.09
N THR A 407 19.51 -7.87 11.12
CA THR A 407 20.01 -6.60 11.65
C THR A 407 20.41 -6.81 13.10
N VAL A 408 21.58 -6.30 13.49
CA VAL A 408 22.04 -6.32 14.88
C VAL A 408 22.19 -4.89 15.39
N MET A 409 21.73 -4.64 16.61
CA MET A 409 21.86 -3.33 17.24
C MET A 409 23.28 -3.13 17.75
N CYS A 410 23.86 -1.97 17.43
CA CYS A 410 25.18 -1.57 17.86
C CYS A 410 25.11 -0.20 18.54
N THR A 411 25.84 0.01 19.63
CA THR A 411 25.98 1.32 20.29
C THR A 411 27.16 2.08 19.71
N LEU A 412 26.98 3.36 19.47
CA LEU A 412 28.00 4.28 18.95
C LEU A 412 28.60 5.16 20.07
N ASP A 413 29.78 5.69 19.85
CA ASP A 413 30.46 6.68 20.73
C ASP A 413 30.02 8.14 20.49
N LEU A 414 29.22 8.38 19.45
CA LEU A 414 28.60 9.67 19.15
C LEU A 414 27.08 9.58 19.32
N GLY A 415 26.45 10.72 19.61
CA GLY A 415 25.02 10.84 19.78
C GLY A 415 24.38 12.01 19.05
N GLU A 416 23.18 12.38 19.51
CA GLU A 416 22.39 13.48 18.98
C GLU A 416 23.12 14.83 19.06
N GLU A 417 23.82 15.10 20.17
CA GLU A 417 24.54 16.36 20.37
C GLU A 417 25.77 16.49 19.47
N ASP A 418 26.28 15.35 18.98
CA ASP A 418 27.37 15.29 18.00
C ASP A 418 26.86 15.40 16.55
N GLY A 419 25.54 15.48 16.36
CA GLY A 419 24.88 15.70 15.07
C GLY A 419 24.36 14.44 14.38
N LEU A 420 24.35 13.29 15.05
CA LEU A 420 23.63 12.10 14.57
C LEU A 420 22.11 12.33 14.63
N ARG A 421 21.36 11.71 13.73
CA ARG A 421 19.88 11.84 13.66
C ARG A 421 19.22 10.49 13.50
N PHE A 422 17.97 10.39 13.96
CA PHE A 422 17.16 9.20 13.76
C PHE A 422 17.03 8.89 12.28
N ASN A 423 17.09 7.61 11.92
CA ASN A 423 17.03 7.11 10.54
C ASN A 423 18.17 7.60 9.62
N MET A 424 19.23 8.21 10.17
CA MET A 424 20.42 8.55 9.39
C MET A 424 21.16 7.26 9.00
N PRO A 425 21.51 7.08 7.71
CA PRO A 425 22.27 5.93 7.27
C PRO A 425 23.75 6.08 7.64
N LEU A 426 24.38 4.96 7.95
CA LEU A 426 25.80 4.84 8.26
C LEU A 426 26.41 3.71 7.44
N TYR A 427 27.67 3.90 7.05
CA TYR A 427 28.40 2.98 6.18
C TYR A 427 29.78 2.69 6.73
N SER A 428 30.35 1.52 6.47
CA SER A 428 31.80 1.35 6.66
C SER A 428 32.57 2.23 5.65
N PRO A 429 33.65 2.90 6.05
CA PRO A 429 34.52 3.60 5.11
C PRO A 429 35.07 2.65 4.03
N PRO A 430 35.26 3.12 2.79
CA PRO A 430 35.57 2.27 1.64
C PRO A 430 36.92 1.54 1.75
N ASP A 431 37.83 2.02 2.60
CA ASP A 431 39.17 1.47 2.85
C ASP A 431 39.21 0.40 3.95
N THR A 432 38.09 0.09 4.60
CA THR A 432 38.03 -0.88 5.70
C THR A 432 37.77 -2.32 5.27
N GLY A 433 37.19 -2.52 4.08
CA GLY A 433 36.81 -3.86 3.58
C GLY A 433 35.67 -4.54 4.36
N ARG A 434 34.93 -3.81 5.20
CA ARG A 434 33.86 -4.36 6.05
C ARG A 434 32.47 -4.38 5.39
N ASP A 435 32.22 -3.48 4.42
CA ASP A 435 30.94 -3.29 3.71
C ASP A 435 29.71 -3.24 4.64
N LEU A 436 29.86 -2.60 5.80
CA LEU A 436 28.78 -2.44 6.77
C LEU A 436 27.83 -1.33 6.34
N LYS A 437 26.54 -1.55 6.61
CA LYS A 437 25.49 -0.58 6.37
C LYS A 437 24.44 -0.66 7.47
N GLY A 438 23.98 0.48 7.95
CA GLY A 438 22.97 0.53 9.00
C GLY A 438 22.25 1.86 9.10
N TRP A 439 21.23 1.90 9.96
CA TRP A 439 20.43 3.11 10.23
C TRP A 439 20.30 3.34 11.72
N ILE A 440 20.39 4.60 12.11
CA ILE A 440 20.22 4.98 13.52
C ILE A 440 18.77 4.75 13.95
N TRP A 441 18.60 3.98 15.02
CA TRP A 441 17.30 3.50 15.47
C TRP A 441 16.93 3.93 16.88
N LYS A 442 17.92 4.20 17.74
CA LYS A 442 17.67 4.81 19.06
C LYS A 442 18.56 6.02 19.24
N MET A 443 17.94 7.13 19.63
CA MET A 443 18.63 8.39 19.87
C MET A 443 19.02 8.52 21.34
N ALA A 444 20.25 8.96 21.58
CA ALA A 444 20.72 9.41 22.88
C ALA A 444 21.72 10.57 22.68
N PRO A 445 21.88 11.48 23.67
CA PRO A 445 22.73 12.66 23.52
C PRO A 445 24.17 12.38 23.06
N HIS A 446 24.78 11.31 23.56
CA HIS A 446 26.20 10.99 23.31
C HIS A 446 26.48 9.53 22.92
N ALA A 447 25.45 8.71 22.68
CA ALA A 447 25.63 7.29 22.37
C ALA A 447 24.40 6.69 21.68
N CYS A 448 24.17 7.05 20.42
CA CYS A 448 23.05 6.51 19.66
C CYS A 448 23.23 5.01 19.37
N GLU A 449 22.13 4.32 19.07
CA GLU A 449 22.16 2.95 18.58
C GLU A 449 21.83 2.88 17.09
N VAL A 450 22.59 2.08 16.36
CA VAL A 450 22.44 1.81 14.93
C VAL A 450 22.07 0.33 14.72
N GLY A 451 21.06 0.07 13.91
CA GLY A 451 20.81 -1.28 13.39
C GLY A 451 21.68 -1.50 12.17
N VAL A 452 22.65 -2.42 12.27
CA VAL A 452 23.59 -2.75 11.19
C VAL A 452 23.20 -4.08 10.56
N GLU A 453 23.09 -4.09 9.23
CA GLU A 453 22.81 -5.30 8.46
C GLU A 453 23.98 -6.29 8.52
N TYR A 454 23.67 -7.58 8.60
CA TYR A 454 24.66 -8.66 8.50
C TYR A 454 24.09 -9.84 7.72
N ARG A 455 24.99 -10.71 7.22
CA ARG A 455 24.64 -11.98 6.59
C ARG A 455 25.43 -13.12 7.20
N ARG A 456 24.81 -14.31 7.26
CA ARG A 456 25.47 -15.55 7.67
C ARG A 456 26.15 -16.26 6.50
N GLY A 457 27.30 -16.85 6.78
CA GLY A 457 28.00 -17.77 5.91
C GLY A 457 27.36 -19.16 5.88
N GLU A 458 27.93 -20.04 5.06
CA GLU A 458 27.48 -21.44 4.92
C GLU A 458 27.58 -22.24 6.24
N ASP A 459 28.49 -21.84 7.14
CA ASP A 459 28.67 -22.43 8.46
C ASP A 459 27.72 -21.86 9.53
N GLY A 460 26.88 -20.89 9.15
CA GLY A 460 25.92 -20.22 10.02
C GLY A 460 26.54 -19.12 10.90
N ALA A 461 27.84 -18.84 10.79
CA ALA A 461 28.48 -17.71 11.45
C ALA A 461 28.18 -16.41 10.70
N ILE A 462 28.15 -15.28 11.42
CA ILE A 462 28.00 -13.97 10.78
C ILE A 462 29.30 -13.65 10.02
N GLU A 463 29.22 -13.58 8.71
CA GLU A 463 30.33 -13.19 7.85
C GLU A 463 30.43 -11.66 7.82
N HIS A 464 31.61 -11.14 8.11
CA HIS A 464 31.92 -9.70 8.01
C HIS A 464 30.98 -8.75 8.80
N GLY A 465 30.19 -9.24 9.75
CA GLY A 465 29.27 -8.42 10.56
C GLY A 465 29.99 -7.43 11.49
N PRO A 466 29.24 -6.51 12.12
CA PRO A 466 29.79 -5.43 12.93
C PRO A 466 30.55 -5.95 14.15
N ALA A 467 31.61 -5.24 14.53
CA ALA A 467 32.44 -5.54 15.69
C ALA A 467 32.77 -4.25 16.46
N VAL A 468 33.03 -4.39 17.75
CA VAL A 468 33.52 -3.29 18.58
C VAL A 468 34.83 -2.76 18.00
N GLY A 469 34.91 -1.44 17.84
CA GLY A 469 36.03 -0.73 17.22
C GLY A 469 35.87 -0.43 15.73
N ASP A 470 34.84 -0.97 15.06
CA ASP A 470 34.54 -0.56 13.69
C ASP A 470 34.13 0.92 13.64
N ILE A 471 34.65 1.63 12.64
CA ILE A 471 34.27 3.00 12.35
C ILE A 471 33.21 2.98 11.25
N LEU A 472 32.13 3.71 11.47
CA LEU A 472 31.14 4.01 10.43
C LEU A 472 31.27 5.47 9.98
N THR A 473 30.69 5.81 8.84
CA THR A 473 30.69 7.16 8.26
C THR A 473 29.32 7.51 7.71
N THR A 474 28.93 8.78 7.82
CA THR A 474 27.68 9.30 7.22
C THR A 474 27.79 9.49 5.70
N ARG A 475 29.01 9.52 5.14
CA ARG A 475 29.24 9.60 3.69
C ARG A 475 29.04 8.23 3.05
N SER A 476 28.18 8.16 2.03
CA SER A 476 28.02 6.95 1.22
C SER A 476 29.32 6.64 0.46
N PRO A 477 29.82 5.39 0.49
CA PRO A 477 30.95 4.96 -0.32
C PRO A 477 30.57 4.78 -1.80
N VAL A 478 29.27 4.64 -2.09
CA VAL A 478 28.73 4.52 -3.44
C VAL A 478 28.30 5.90 -3.92
N VAL A 479 28.92 6.39 -4.99
CA VAL A 479 28.36 7.47 -5.82
C VAL A 479 27.26 6.83 -6.65
N ARG A 480 26.01 7.28 -6.47
CA ARG A 480 24.85 6.75 -7.20
C ARG A 480 24.83 7.21 -8.65
#